data_AF-A0A0G4IRF0-F1
#
_entry.id   AF-A0A0G4IRF0-F1
#
_cell.length_a   1.000
_cell.length_b   1.000
_cell.length_c   1.000
_cell.angle_alpha   90.00
_cell.angle_beta   90.00
_cell.angle_gamma   90.00
#
_symmetry.space_group_name_H-M   'P 1'
#
loop_
_entity.id
_entity.type
_entity.pdbx_description
1 polymer ?
#
loop_
_entity_poly.entity_id
_entity_poly.type
_entity_poly.pdbx_seq_one_letter_code
_entity_poly.pdbx_strand_id
1 'polypeptide(L)'
;MDPADARRSHELNRVHTVMLIDGGESHSVLHRALRPIDEWLMLVQNSGFEYDHVLYNVRVVLTGDMKFLAIVKGLQSVNATHACPLCVKPKHAKSPSSPGGFQCACDRGGVVDRRCTHWTGADDLRSQRQADECVALASKDSYVHKGYVMESAIRSIDFDKIILDVLHANFRITDVLFQTIIQWASGTCASSDELRDVLRSIEVEFTAASKQQFSVYGQEGIRDASALEWSTLWNKSRQLLLKNVDLSTLKLGSLAEPVHEAIREHLQGICEDMANGFEELSSPERVSLDRIDAI
;
A
#
# COMPACT_ATOMS: atom_id res chain seq x y z
N MET A 1 -22.79 3.13 33.41
CA MET A 1 -21.62 2.65 32.63
C MET A 1 -20.46 3.52 33.04
N ASP A 2 -19.33 2.92 33.41
CA ASP A 2 -18.20 3.63 34.00
C ASP A 2 -17.25 4.15 32.90
N PRO A 3 -17.10 5.48 32.72
CA PRO A 3 -16.21 6.08 31.74
C PRO A 3 -14.71 5.97 32.10
N ALA A 4 -14.36 5.50 33.31
CA ALA A 4 -13.00 5.59 33.85
C ALA A 4 -12.06 4.40 33.53
N ASP A 5 -12.52 3.36 32.83
CA ASP A 5 -11.66 2.21 32.49
C ASP A 5 -10.84 2.46 31.21
N ALA A 6 -9.68 3.12 31.37
CA ALA A 6 -8.75 3.44 30.29
C ALA A 6 -8.30 2.21 29.48
N ARG A 7 -8.31 0.99 30.06
CA ARG A 7 -7.87 -0.24 29.37
C ARG A 7 -8.87 -0.74 28.33
N ARG A 8 -10.13 -0.30 28.37
CA ARG A 8 -11.15 -0.65 27.37
C ARG A 8 -11.25 0.36 26.22
N SER A 9 -10.63 1.54 26.34
CA SER A 9 -10.75 2.61 25.34
C SER A 9 -9.82 2.44 24.11
N HIS A 10 -8.84 1.53 24.20
CA HIS A 10 -7.87 1.28 23.13
C HIS A 10 -8.14 -0.01 22.33
N GLU A 11 -9.28 -0.66 22.54
CA GLU A 11 -9.75 -1.64 21.57
C GLU A 11 -10.26 -0.91 20.33
N LEU A 12 -9.54 -1.01 19.21
CA LEU A 12 -9.94 -0.62 17.85
C LEU A 12 -11.28 -1.25 17.35
N ASN A 13 -12.11 -1.80 18.24
CA ASN A 13 -13.25 -2.67 17.96
C ASN A 13 -14.59 -1.95 17.71
N ARG A 14 -14.61 -0.62 17.58
CA ARG A 14 -15.86 0.12 17.30
C ARG A 14 -15.72 1.01 16.07
N VAL A 15 -16.20 0.48 14.94
CA VAL A 15 -16.39 1.25 13.71
C VAL A 15 -17.75 1.94 13.78
N HIS A 16 -17.76 3.26 13.73
CA HIS A 16 -18.98 4.06 13.66
C HIS A 16 -19.01 4.83 12.34
N THR A 17 -20.11 4.68 11.59
CA THR A 17 -20.35 5.49 10.40
C THR A 17 -20.89 6.85 10.83
N VAL A 18 -20.10 7.90 10.62
CA VAL A 18 -20.50 9.28 10.95
C VAL A 18 -21.23 9.95 9.78
N MET A 19 -20.89 9.58 8.54
CA MET A 19 -21.44 10.21 7.34
C MET A 19 -21.58 9.20 6.20
N LEU A 20 -22.64 9.37 5.40
CA LEU A 20 -22.83 8.75 4.09
C LEU A 20 -22.74 9.84 3.03
N ILE A 21 -21.86 9.67 2.05
CA ILE A 21 -21.69 10.61 0.95
C ILE A 21 -22.38 10.01 -0.28
N ASP A 22 -23.36 10.72 -0.81
CA ASP A 22 -24.01 10.34 -2.07
C ASP A 22 -23.19 10.83 -3.28
N GLY A 23 -23.10 9.99 -4.31
CA GLY A 23 -22.36 10.25 -5.54
C GLY A 23 -21.09 9.41 -5.73
N GLY A 24 -20.41 9.63 -6.85
CA GLY A 24 -19.18 8.91 -7.21
C GLY A 24 -17.95 9.42 -6.46
N GLU A 25 -16.97 8.53 -6.28
CA GLU A 25 -15.67 8.82 -5.66
C GLU A 25 -14.82 9.71 -6.58
N SER A 26 -15.10 11.01 -6.53
CA SER A 26 -14.44 12.07 -7.31
C SER A 26 -14.03 13.22 -6.40
N HIS A 27 -13.00 13.96 -6.82
CA HIS A 27 -12.50 15.10 -6.04
C HIS A 27 -13.61 16.11 -5.72
N SER A 28 -14.39 16.53 -6.72
CA SER A 28 -15.45 17.54 -6.51
C SER A 28 -16.52 17.11 -5.50
N VAL A 29 -16.87 15.81 -5.47
CA VAL A 29 -17.86 15.27 -4.53
C VAL A 29 -17.27 15.23 -3.13
N LEU A 30 -16.09 14.61 -2.98
CA LEU A 30 -15.44 14.47 -1.68
C LEU A 30 -15.02 15.81 -1.08
N HIS A 31 -14.52 16.74 -1.89
CA HIS A 31 -14.16 18.09 -1.45
C HIS A 31 -15.37 18.85 -0.90
N ARG A 32 -16.53 18.77 -1.58
CA ARG A 32 -17.76 19.40 -1.11
C ARG A 32 -18.26 18.77 0.19
N ALA A 33 -18.24 17.43 0.27
CA ALA A 33 -18.78 16.69 1.41
C ALA A 33 -17.90 16.77 2.66
N LEU A 34 -16.57 16.74 2.50
CA LEU A 34 -15.61 16.67 3.61
C LEU A 34 -15.19 18.04 4.13
N ARG A 35 -15.36 19.13 3.38
CA ARG A 35 -14.97 20.47 3.84
C ARG A 35 -15.61 20.88 5.18
N PRO A 36 -16.93 20.72 5.41
CA PRO A 36 -17.52 21.01 6.71
C PRO A 36 -16.96 20.13 7.84
N ILE A 37 -16.61 18.88 7.51
CA ILE A 37 -15.96 17.97 8.46
C ILE A 37 -14.55 18.47 8.80
N ASP A 38 -13.78 18.92 7.82
CA ASP A 38 -12.43 19.46 8.02
C ASP A 38 -12.43 20.69 8.95
N GLU A 39 -13.40 21.60 8.77
CA GLU A 39 -13.61 22.75 9.66
C GLU A 39 -13.92 22.32 11.10
N TRP A 40 -14.75 21.29 11.27
CA TRP A 40 -15.05 20.70 12.57
C TRP A 40 -13.83 19.99 13.19
N LEU A 41 -13.06 19.26 12.38
CA LEU A 41 -11.83 18.60 12.81
C LEU A 41 -10.78 19.62 13.29
N MET A 42 -10.65 20.78 12.63
CA MET A 42 -9.78 21.85 13.11
C MET A 42 -10.23 22.36 14.48
N LEU A 43 -11.53 22.60 14.67
CA LEU A 43 -12.06 23.07 15.94
C LEU A 43 -11.78 22.07 17.06
N VAL A 44 -12.09 20.79 16.84
CA VAL A 44 -11.92 19.74 17.85
C VAL A 44 -10.45 19.47 18.17
N GLN A 45 -9.56 19.54 17.18
CA GLN A 45 -8.11 19.40 17.41
C GLN A 45 -7.54 20.58 18.21
N ASN A 46 -8.02 21.80 17.96
CA ASN A 46 -7.51 23.01 18.62
C ASN A 46 -8.08 23.22 20.02
N SER A 47 -9.35 22.89 20.22
CA SER A 47 -10.08 23.19 21.45
C SER A 47 -10.29 21.96 22.34
N GLY A 48 -10.01 20.76 21.84
CA GLY A 48 -10.37 19.52 22.51
C GLY A 48 -11.89 19.29 22.54
N PHE A 49 -12.32 18.33 23.34
CA PHE A 49 -13.73 18.04 23.59
C PHE A 49 -13.95 17.84 25.09
N GLU A 50 -14.93 18.53 25.68
CA GLU A 50 -15.28 18.38 27.09
C GLU A 50 -16.36 17.30 27.26
N TYR A 51 -16.09 16.35 28.14
CA TYR A 51 -17.06 15.33 28.56
C TYR A 51 -16.89 15.06 30.04
N ASP A 52 -17.99 15.09 30.80
CA ASP A 52 -17.99 14.89 32.26
C ASP A 52 -16.97 15.79 33.00
N HIS A 53 -16.92 17.07 32.61
CA HIS A 53 -15.98 18.08 33.14
C HIS A 53 -14.49 17.78 32.91
N VAL A 54 -14.17 16.80 32.07
CA VAL A 54 -12.81 16.49 31.64
C VAL A 54 -12.64 16.99 30.21
N LEU A 55 -11.60 17.81 30.00
CA LEU A 55 -11.19 18.24 28.67
C LEU A 55 -10.27 17.18 28.05
N TYR A 56 -10.72 16.61 26.93
CA TYR A 56 -9.96 15.62 26.17
C TYR A 56 -9.29 16.28 24.97
N ASN A 57 -7.97 16.09 24.85
CA ASN A 57 -7.24 16.42 23.63
C ASN A 57 -7.54 15.38 22.55
N VAL A 58 -7.81 15.84 21.34
CA VAL A 58 -8.17 14.96 20.22
C VAL A 58 -7.01 14.92 19.22
N ARG A 59 -6.48 13.71 19.00
CA ARG A 59 -5.52 13.43 17.92
C ARG A 59 -6.28 12.77 16.77
N VAL A 60 -6.11 13.30 15.56
CA VAL A 60 -6.77 12.80 14.36
C VAL A 60 -5.72 12.27 13.39
N VAL A 61 -6.01 11.11 12.81
CA VAL A 61 -5.23 10.48 11.74
C VAL A 61 -6.12 10.26 10.54
N LEU A 62 -5.55 10.33 9.35
CA LEU A 62 -6.27 10.04 8.10
C LEU A 62 -5.88 8.64 7.62
N THR A 63 -6.87 7.78 7.40
CA THR A 63 -6.65 6.43 6.87
C THR A 63 -7.66 6.12 5.77
N GLY A 64 -7.29 5.20 4.89
CA GLY A 64 -8.08 4.75 3.76
C GLY A 64 -7.20 4.15 2.67
N ASP A 65 -7.84 3.61 1.64
CA ASP A 65 -7.10 3.10 0.49
C ASP A 65 -6.36 4.24 -0.26
N MET A 66 -5.34 3.87 -1.03
CA MET A 66 -4.47 4.83 -1.72
C MET A 66 -5.21 5.76 -2.68
N LYS A 67 -6.29 5.30 -3.30
CA LYS A 67 -7.08 6.11 -4.24
C LYS A 67 -7.87 7.16 -3.47
N PHE A 68 -8.55 6.75 -2.40
CA PHE A 68 -9.26 7.68 -1.51
C PHE A 68 -8.32 8.74 -0.95
N LEU A 69 -7.18 8.32 -0.38
CA LEU A 69 -6.16 9.21 0.18
C LEU A 69 -5.65 10.22 -0.86
N ALA A 70 -5.36 9.75 -2.08
CA ALA A 70 -4.92 10.63 -3.16
C ALA A 70 -5.98 11.69 -3.50
N ILE A 71 -7.25 11.30 -3.61
CA ILE A 71 -8.34 12.23 -3.95
C ILE A 71 -8.53 13.27 -2.84
N VAL A 72 -8.66 12.84 -1.58
CA VAL A 72 -8.90 13.78 -0.46
C VAL A 72 -7.71 14.70 -0.18
N LYS A 73 -6.51 14.30 -0.59
CA LYS A 73 -5.29 15.13 -0.55
C LYS A 73 -4.98 15.90 -1.83
N GLY A 74 -5.91 15.89 -2.79
CA GLY A 74 -5.76 16.66 -4.03
C GLY A 74 -4.56 16.20 -4.89
N LEU A 75 -4.15 14.94 -4.73
CA LEU A 75 -3.11 14.32 -5.53
C LEU A 75 -3.66 13.79 -6.85
N GLN A 76 -2.77 13.71 -7.83
CA GLN A 76 -3.06 13.08 -9.12
C GLN A 76 -3.26 11.56 -8.92
N SER A 77 -3.89 10.92 -9.91
CA SER A 77 -4.24 9.49 -9.86
C SER A 77 -3.09 8.58 -9.43
N VAL A 78 -3.43 7.39 -8.93
CA VAL A 78 -2.47 6.36 -8.51
C VAL A 78 -1.46 5.96 -9.60
N ASN A 79 -1.71 6.27 -10.87
CA ASN A 79 -0.82 6.01 -12.00
C ASN A 79 0.14 7.16 -12.32
N ALA A 80 0.03 8.30 -11.64
CA ALA A 80 0.85 9.48 -11.87
C ALA A 80 2.32 9.25 -11.53
N THR A 81 3.18 10.11 -12.08
CA THR A 81 4.61 10.17 -11.77
C THR A 81 4.84 10.27 -10.26
N HIS A 82 4.07 11.11 -9.58
CA HIS A 82 4.16 11.35 -8.13
C HIS A 82 2.88 10.86 -7.44
N ALA A 83 2.75 9.54 -7.28
CA ALA A 83 1.53 8.93 -6.73
C ALA A 83 1.58 8.62 -5.22
N CYS A 84 2.76 8.63 -4.60
CA CYS A 84 2.88 8.33 -3.18
C CYS A 84 2.21 9.44 -2.35
N PRO A 85 1.31 9.12 -1.40
CA PRO A 85 0.72 10.10 -0.52
C PRO A 85 1.66 10.52 0.61
N LEU A 86 2.76 9.82 0.88
CA LEU A 86 3.66 10.16 1.99
C LEU A 86 4.88 10.97 1.55
N CYS A 87 5.33 10.80 0.30
CA CYS A 87 6.51 11.48 -0.22
C CYS A 87 6.30 11.99 -1.65
N VAL A 88 7.18 12.88 -2.09
CA VAL A 88 7.16 13.43 -3.46
C VAL A 88 8.06 12.68 -4.43
N LYS A 89 8.43 11.42 -4.14
CA LYS A 89 9.33 10.66 -5.02
C LYS A 89 8.63 10.30 -6.33
N PRO A 90 9.28 10.49 -7.49
CA PRO A 90 8.72 10.02 -8.75
C PRO A 90 8.85 8.50 -8.89
N LYS A 91 7.81 7.86 -9.45
CA LYS A 91 7.81 6.43 -9.83
C LYS A 91 8.92 6.09 -10.81
N HIS A 92 9.23 7.01 -11.72
CA HIS A 92 10.24 6.83 -12.76
C HIS A 92 11.20 7.99 -12.76
N ALA A 93 12.47 7.69 -13.00
CA ALA A 93 13.52 8.69 -13.07
C ALA A 93 13.25 9.64 -14.24
N LYS A 94 13.37 10.96 -14.00
CA LYS A 94 13.30 11.95 -15.09
C LYS A 94 14.54 11.87 -16.01
N SER A 95 15.66 11.42 -15.46
CA SER A 95 16.96 11.23 -16.12
C SER A 95 17.77 10.14 -15.40
N PRO A 96 18.82 9.56 -16.02
CA PRO A 96 19.69 8.58 -15.36
C PRO A 96 20.36 9.09 -14.06
N SER A 97 20.50 10.41 -13.94
CA SER A 97 21.06 11.11 -12.78
C SER A 97 20.02 11.42 -11.69
N SER A 98 18.72 11.29 -11.98
CA SER A 98 17.64 11.53 -11.03
C SER A 98 17.18 10.19 -10.45
N PRO A 99 17.21 9.99 -9.12
CA PRO A 99 16.74 8.74 -8.52
C PRO A 99 15.21 8.67 -8.61
N GLY A 100 14.68 8.05 -9.66
CA GLY A 100 13.30 7.59 -9.68
C GLY A 100 13.18 6.11 -9.38
N GLY A 101 11.96 5.65 -9.09
CA GLY A 101 11.68 4.29 -8.66
C GLY A 101 11.95 4.06 -7.18
N PHE A 102 11.48 2.94 -6.63
CA PHE A 102 11.77 2.51 -5.24
C PHE A 102 13.22 2.00 -5.08
N GLN A 103 14.19 2.53 -5.85
CA GLN A 103 15.58 2.17 -5.65
C GLN A 103 16.06 2.69 -4.29
N CYS A 104 16.49 1.76 -3.44
CA CYS A 104 17.20 2.05 -2.20
C CYS A 104 18.60 2.57 -2.54
N ALA A 105 19.15 3.45 -1.72
CA ALA A 105 20.58 3.83 -1.81
C ALA A 105 21.51 2.60 -1.74
N CYS A 106 21.02 1.49 -1.20
CA CYS A 106 21.68 0.21 -1.12
C CYS A 106 21.70 -0.61 -2.43
N ASP A 107 20.88 -0.26 -3.44
CA ASP A 107 20.85 -0.96 -4.74
C ASP A 107 22.04 -0.61 -5.64
N ARG A 108 22.85 0.40 -5.25
CA ARG A 108 24.11 0.75 -5.91
C ARG A 108 25.27 0.23 -5.08
N GLY A 109 25.56 -1.06 -5.22
CA GLY A 109 26.52 -1.82 -4.41
C GLY A 109 27.90 -1.17 -4.26
N GLY A 110 28.06 -0.28 -3.28
CA GLY A 110 29.35 0.40 -3.08
C GLY A 110 29.42 1.54 -2.07
N VAL A 111 28.66 1.57 -0.96
CA VAL A 111 28.92 2.58 0.10
C VAL A 111 29.08 1.92 1.47
N VAL A 112 30.29 2.08 2.01
CA VAL A 112 30.84 1.50 3.26
C VAL A 112 30.54 2.37 4.49
N ASP A 113 29.80 3.46 4.34
CA ASP A 113 29.43 4.32 5.47
C ASP A 113 28.06 3.94 6.03
N ARG A 114 27.99 3.78 7.36
CA ARG A 114 27.02 2.97 8.13
C ARG A 114 25.60 3.55 8.21
N ARG A 115 24.98 3.89 7.08
CA ARG A 115 23.53 4.17 6.97
C ARG A 115 22.96 3.42 5.76
N CYS A 116 22.56 2.18 5.99
CA CYS A 116 21.49 1.57 5.22
C CYS A 116 20.25 1.57 6.10
N THR A 117 19.22 2.19 5.57
CA THR A 117 18.05 2.73 6.23
C THR A 117 17.06 2.72 5.07
N HIS A 118 16.32 1.63 4.83
CA HIS A 118 15.52 1.44 3.61
C HIS A 118 14.54 2.59 3.30
N TRP A 119 14.38 3.53 4.23
CA TRP A 119 14.15 4.95 3.98
C TRP A 119 15.32 5.82 4.48
N THR A 120 16.05 6.46 3.56
CA THR A 120 17.00 7.58 3.83
C THR A 120 16.90 8.70 2.80
N GLY A 121 15.74 8.84 2.15
CA GLY A 121 15.45 10.05 1.39
C GLY A 121 15.43 11.24 2.36
N ALA A 122 16.52 12.00 2.39
CA ALA A 122 16.52 13.33 2.95
C ALA A 122 15.41 14.16 2.23
N ASP A 123 14.52 14.73 3.04
CA ASP A 123 13.91 16.05 2.88
C ASP A 123 12.67 16.30 2.01
N ASP A 124 11.94 15.30 1.48
CA ASP A 124 10.64 15.61 0.83
C ASP A 124 9.50 14.66 1.25
N LEU A 125 9.27 14.56 2.56
CA LEU A 125 7.92 14.25 3.05
C LEU A 125 6.94 15.27 2.49
N ARG A 126 5.72 14.81 2.19
CA ARG A 126 4.65 15.75 1.83
C ARG A 126 4.29 16.60 3.05
N SER A 127 3.91 17.84 2.80
CA SER A 127 3.18 18.67 3.77
C SER A 127 2.00 19.36 3.12
N GLN A 128 1.02 19.74 3.93
CA GLN A 128 -0.13 20.52 3.46
C GLN A 128 0.32 21.88 2.89
N ARG A 129 1.35 22.49 3.49
CA ARG A 129 1.96 23.72 2.98
C ARG A 129 2.48 23.56 1.54
N GLN A 130 3.25 22.51 1.28
CA GLN A 130 3.75 22.23 -0.08
C GLN A 130 2.61 22.00 -1.06
N ALA A 131 1.54 21.33 -0.63
CA ALA A 131 0.35 21.12 -1.47
C ALA A 131 -0.27 22.46 -1.88
N ASP A 132 -0.46 23.37 -0.92
CA ASP A 132 -1.03 24.70 -1.17
C ASP A 132 -0.17 25.54 -2.12
N GLU A 133 1.15 25.55 -1.88
CA GLU A 133 2.12 26.24 -2.73
C GLU A 133 2.09 25.68 -4.17
N CYS A 134 2.05 24.35 -4.34
CA CYS A 134 2.03 23.70 -5.65
C CYS A 134 0.73 23.95 -6.42
N VAL A 135 -0.42 23.88 -5.75
CA VAL A 135 -1.73 24.13 -6.38
C VAL A 135 -1.83 25.58 -6.87
N ALA A 136 -1.23 26.53 -6.15
CA ALA A 136 -1.22 27.95 -6.54
C ALA A 136 -0.39 28.22 -7.82
N LEU A 137 0.60 27.37 -8.15
CA LEU A 137 1.49 27.57 -9.31
C LEU A 137 0.80 27.36 -10.67
N ALA A 138 -0.39 26.74 -10.72
CA ALA A 138 -1.15 26.46 -11.94
C ALA A 138 -0.34 25.80 -13.08
N SER A 139 0.72 25.05 -12.75
CA SER A 139 1.58 24.34 -13.71
C SER A 139 0.96 23.03 -14.16
N LYS A 140 1.11 22.68 -15.44
CA LYS A 140 0.74 21.37 -15.99
C LYS A 140 1.86 20.33 -15.94
N ASP A 141 3.07 20.71 -15.51
CA ASP A 141 4.22 19.77 -15.40
C ASP A 141 4.14 18.98 -14.08
N SER A 142 3.99 17.65 -14.20
CA SER A 142 3.89 16.73 -13.06
C SER A 142 5.10 16.68 -12.16
N TYR A 143 6.27 17.11 -12.64
CA TYR A 143 7.47 17.27 -11.83
C TYR A 143 7.50 18.60 -11.07
N VAL A 144 6.87 19.64 -11.60
CA VAL A 144 6.78 20.95 -10.93
C VAL A 144 5.78 20.89 -9.79
N HIS A 145 4.59 20.33 -10.04
CA HIS A 145 3.55 20.27 -9.03
C HIS A 145 3.65 19.03 -8.13
N LYS A 146 4.67 18.17 -8.29
CA LYS A 146 4.94 16.99 -7.43
C LYS A 146 3.71 16.09 -7.18
N GLY A 147 2.79 16.03 -8.13
CA GLY A 147 1.52 15.30 -8.03
C GLY A 147 0.37 16.05 -7.34
N TYR A 148 0.59 17.19 -6.71
CA TYR A 148 -0.49 18.06 -6.20
C TYR A 148 -1.20 18.74 -7.37
N VAL A 149 -2.48 18.46 -7.58
CA VAL A 149 -3.23 18.97 -8.74
C VAL A 149 -4.49 19.73 -8.34
N MET A 150 -4.99 19.51 -7.13
CA MET A 150 -6.20 20.13 -6.61
C MET A 150 -6.03 20.44 -5.12
N GLU A 151 -6.89 21.31 -4.61
CA GLU A 151 -6.95 21.60 -3.18
C GLU A 151 -7.35 20.35 -2.36
N SER A 152 -6.73 20.13 -1.20
CA SER A 152 -7.10 19.03 -0.30
C SER A 152 -8.53 19.22 0.24
N ALA A 153 -9.34 18.17 0.22
CA ALA A 153 -10.64 18.12 0.87
C ALA A 153 -10.53 18.13 2.41
N ILE A 154 -9.43 17.56 2.93
CA ILE A 154 -9.09 17.54 4.36
C ILE A 154 -7.70 18.16 4.52
N ARG A 155 -7.65 19.42 4.95
CA ARG A 155 -6.41 20.20 5.12
C ARG A 155 -5.91 20.14 6.56
N SER A 156 -6.80 19.90 7.53
CA SER A 156 -6.50 19.93 8.97
C SER A 156 -5.59 18.80 9.45
N ILE A 157 -5.54 17.69 8.73
CA ILE A 157 -4.68 16.55 9.02
C ILE A 157 -3.48 16.67 8.07
N ASP A 158 -2.26 16.81 8.55
CA ASP A 158 -1.09 16.88 7.66
C ASP A 158 -0.71 15.46 7.13
N PHE A 159 0.16 15.40 6.12
CA PHE A 159 0.49 14.15 5.41
C PHE A 159 1.28 13.16 6.25
N ASP A 160 2.04 13.64 7.24
CA ASP A 160 2.73 12.82 8.25
C ASP A 160 1.76 12.10 9.21
N LYS A 161 0.50 12.55 9.28
CA LYS A 161 -0.59 11.93 10.04
C LYS A 161 -1.45 10.98 9.20
N ILE A 162 -0.97 10.60 8.01
CA ILE A 162 -1.61 9.58 7.17
C ILE A 162 -1.13 8.19 7.61
N ILE A 163 -2.09 7.31 7.89
CA ILE A 163 -1.86 5.89 8.09
C ILE A 163 -2.36 5.16 6.85
N LEU A 164 -1.47 4.44 6.18
CA LEU A 164 -1.85 3.67 5.00
C LEU A 164 -2.70 2.46 5.41
N ASP A 165 -3.70 2.15 4.59
CA ASP A 165 -4.51 0.96 4.76
C ASP A 165 -3.71 -0.30 4.45
N VAL A 166 -3.33 -1.02 5.52
CA VAL A 166 -2.58 -2.27 5.46
C VAL A 166 -3.35 -3.37 4.74
N LEU A 167 -4.69 -3.38 4.84
CA LEU A 167 -5.54 -4.37 4.17
C LEU A 167 -5.43 -4.22 2.65
N HIS A 168 -5.60 -3.00 2.16
CA HIS A 168 -5.51 -2.72 0.72
C HIS A 168 -4.07 -2.81 0.20
N ALA A 169 -3.07 -2.46 1.01
CA ALA A 169 -1.67 -2.69 0.69
C ALA A 169 -1.40 -4.19 0.47
N ASN A 170 -1.93 -5.05 1.35
CA ASN A 170 -1.78 -6.50 1.23
C ASN A 170 -2.34 -7.03 -0.10
N PHE A 171 -3.51 -6.53 -0.53
CA PHE A 171 -4.06 -6.87 -1.83
C PHE A 171 -3.11 -6.53 -2.98
N ARG A 172 -2.54 -5.32 -2.98
CA ARG A 172 -1.64 -4.88 -4.05
C ARG A 172 -0.32 -5.64 -4.09
N ILE A 173 0.29 -5.89 -2.93
CA ILE A 173 1.57 -6.59 -2.88
C ILE A 173 1.40 -8.05 -3.31
N THR A 174 0.34 -8.72 -2.83
CA THR A 174 0.04 -10.10 -3.26
C THR A 174 -0.29 -10.19 -4.76
N ASP A 175 -1.01 -9.23 -5.32
CA ASP A 175 -1.28 -9.20 -6.76
C ASP A 175 0.02 -9.05 -7.59
N VAL A 176 0.96 -8.22 -7.15
CA VAL A 176 2.28 -8.07 -7.81
C VAL A 176 3.11 -9.36 -7.69
N LEU A 177 3.09 -10.01 -6.54
CA LEU A 177 3.76 -11.29 -6.35
C LEU A 177 3.20 -12.36 -7.30
N PHE A 178 1.87 -12.52 -7.35
CA PHE A 178 1.23 -13.50 -8.23
C PHE A 178 1.52 -13.21 -9.69
N GLN A 179 1.45 -11.94 -10.09
CA GLN A 179 1.82 -11.53 -11.43
C GLN A 179 3.27 -11.90 -11.75
N THR A 180 4.20 -11.70 -10.81
CA THR A 180 5.62 -12.03 -10.98
C THR A 180 5.81 -13.54 -11.15
N ILE A 181 5.16 -14.36 -10.32
CA ILE A 181 5.23 -15.83 -10.41
C ILE A 181 4.66 -16.33 -11.74
N ILE A 182 3.52 -15.79 -12.18
CA ILE A 182 2.86 -16.18 -13.44
C ILE A 182 3.67 -15.71 -14.65
N GLN A 183 4.19 -14.47 -14.64
CA GLN A 183 5.09 -13.94 -15.68
C GLN A 183 6.35 -14.78 -15.80
N TRP A 184 6.89 -15.20 -14.67
CA TRP A 184 8.01 -16.09 -14.64
C TRP A 184 7.68 -17.45 -15.28
N ALA A 185 6.59 -18.10 -14.85
CA ALA A 185 6.16 -19.39 -15.41
C ALA A 185 5.94 -19.33 -16.93
N SER A 186 5.29 -18.26 -17.39
CA SER A 186 5.07 -17.96 -18.81
C SER A 186 6.38 -17.82 -19.60
N GLY A 187 7.38 -17.14 -19.02
CA GLY A 187 8.67 -16.90 -19.66
C GLY A 187 9.60 -18.12 -19.70
N THR A 188 9.37 -19.11 -18.84
CA THR A 188 10.26 -20.27 -18.67
C THR A 188 9.75 -21.56 -19.31
N CYS A 189 8.45 -21.69 -19.52
CA CYS A 189 7.87 -22.87 -20.17
C CYS A 189 8.16 -22.91 -21.69
N ALA A 190 8.62 -24.06 -22.18
CA ALA A 190 8.89 -24.27 -23.60
C ALA A 190 7.59 -24.44 -24.42
N SER A 191 6.54 -24.98 -23.80
CA SER A 191 5.24 -25.24 -24.45
C SER A 191 4.04 -24.65 -23.70
N SER A 192 2.92 -24.47 -24.40
CA SER A 192 1.66 -24.04 -23.77
C SER A 192 1.05 -25.14 -22.88
N ASP A 193 1.32 -26.41 -23.17
CA ASP A 193 0.89 -27.53 -22.32
C ASP A 193 1.71 -27.59 -21.02
N GLU A 194 3.02 -27.37 -21.12
CA GLU A 194 3.90 -27.24 -19.95
C GLU A 194 3.49 -26.04 -19.08
N LEU A 195 3.19 -24.89 -19.68
CA LEU A 195 2.65 -23.74 -18.95
C LEU A 195 1.35 -24.10 -18.22
N ARG A 196 0.44 -24.82 -18.89
CA ARG A 196 -0.82 -25.27 -18.27
C ARG A 196 -0.57 -26.18 -17.06
N ASP A 197 0.41 -27.07 -17.15
CA ASP A 197 0.79 -27.95 -16.04
C ASP A 197 1.41 -27.18 -14.86
N VAL A 198 2.26 -26.19 -15.14
CA VAL A 198 2.83 -25.29 -14.11
C VAL A 198 1.73 -24.46 -13.43
N LEU A 199 0.85 -23.83 -14.21
CA LEU A 199 -0.26 -23.05 -13.67
C LEU A 199 -1.19 -23.91 -12.81
N ARG A 200 -1.48 -25.14 -13.24
CA ARG A 200 -2.27 -26.09 -12.43
C ARG A 200 -1.55 -26.47 -11.13
N SER A 201 -0.23 -26.61 -11.15
CA SER A 201 0.56 -26.83 -9.93
C SER A 201 0.42 -25.65 -8.97
N ILE A 202 0.49 -24.41 -9.48
CA ILE A 202 0.28 -23.18 -8.71
C ILE A 202 -1.13 -23.16 -8.11
N GLU A 203 -2.16 -23.48 -8.90
CA GLU A 203 -3.55 -23.51 -8.42
C GLU A 203 -3.75 -24.47 -7.25
N VAL A 204 -3.17 -25.67 -7.34
CA VAL A 204 -3.27 -26.70 -6.29
C VAL A 204 -2.60 -26.21 -5.01
N GLU A 205 -1.35 -25.74 -5.12
CA GLU A 205 -0.58 -25.26 -3.97
C GLU A 205 -1.25 -24.04 -3.33
N PHE A 206 -1.65 -23.06 -4.14
CA PHE A 206 -2.25 -21.82 -3.62
C PHE A 206 -3.63 -22.08 -3.00
N THR A 207 -4.40 -23.02 -3.54
CA THR A 207 -5.66 -23.45 -2.92
C THR A 207 -5.40 -24.13 -1.58
N ALA A 208 -4.40 -25.01 -1.52
CA ALA A 208 -4.05 -25.74 -0.31
C ALA A 208 -3.55 -24.80 0.81
N ALA A 209 -2.69 -23.84 0.48
CA ALA A 209 -2.11 -22.90 1.44
C ALA A 209 -3.10 -21.80 1.88
N SER A 210 -3.89 -21.25 0.95
CA SER A 210 -4.84 -20.16 1.25
C SER A 210 -6.16 -20.62 1.88
N LYS A 211 -6.48 -21.92 1.79
CA LYS A 211 -7.80 -22.50 2.16
C LYS A 211 -8.98 -21.89 1.39
N GLN A 212 -8.72 -21.29 0.23
CA GLN A 212 -9.72 -20.77 -0.69
C GLN A 212 -9.42 -21.28 -2.09
N GLN A 213 -10.46 -21.57 -2.87
CA GLN A 213 -10.28 -21.93 -4.27
C GLN A 213 -9.55 -20.82 -5.02
N PHE A 214 -8.38 -21.16 -5.59
CA PHE A 214 -7.60 -20.30 -6.46
C PHE A 214 -7.60 -20.87 -7.88
N SER A 215 -7.73 -20.00 -8.87
CA SER A 215 -7.75 -20.41 -10.28
C SER A 215 -7.09 -19.33 -11.11
N VAL A 216 -6.37 -19.74 -12.14
CA VAL A 216 -5.75 -18.89 -13.16
C VAL A 216 -6.49 -19.13 -14.47
N TYR A 217 -6.94 -18.07 -15.12
CA TYR A 217 -7.76 -18.17 -16.32
C TYR A 217 -7.30 -17.15 -17.38
N GLY A 218 -7.48 -17.48 -18.65
CA GLY A 218 -7.08 -16.65 -19.80
C GLY A 218 -7.60 -17.27 -21.10
N GLN A 219 -7.42 -16.60 -22.24
CA GLN A 219 -7.84 -17.19 -23.52
C GLN A 219 -6.95 -18.38 -23.90
N GLU A 220 -7.53 -19.40 -24.55
CA GLU A 220 -6.81 -20.59 -24.99
C GLU A 220 -5.63 -20.23 -25.91
N GLY A 221 -4.48 -20.86 -25.70
CA GLY A 221 -3.29 -20.68 -26.52
C GLY A 221 -2.43 -19.45 -26.17
N ILE A 222 -2.86 -18.61 -25.22
CA ILE A 222 -2.07 -17.47 -24.76
C ILE A 222 -0.85 -17.96 -23.96
N ARG A 223 0.32 -17.48 -24.37
CA ARG A 223 1.55 -17.57 -23.57
C ARG A 223 1.87 -16.29 -22.82
N ASP A 224 1.24 -15.19 -23.17
CA ASP A 224 1.49 -13.89 -22.55
C ASP A 224 0.86 -13.84 -21.16
N ALA A 225 1.69 -13.80 -20.12
CA ALA A 225 1.23 -13.68 -18.74
C ALA A 225 0.44 -12.39 -18.46
N SER A 226 0.58 -11.35 -19.28
CA SER A 226 -0.23 -10.13 -19.13
C SER A 226 -1.70 -10.32 -19.51
N ALA A 227 -2.02 -11.40 -20.23
CA ALA A 227 -3.38 -11.78 -20.60
C ALA A 227 -3.94 -12.95 -19.76
N LEU A 228 -3.23 -13.34 -18.69
CA LEU A 228 -3.73 -14.25 -17.67
C LEU A 228 -4.30 -13.45 -16.50
N GLU A 229 -5.46 -13.87 -16.02
CA GLU A 229 -6.13 -13.37 -14.82
C GLU A 229 -6.20 -14.48 -13.76
N TRP A 230 -6.51 -14.12 -12.51
CA TRP A 230 -6.62 -15.06 -11.41
C TRP A 230 -7.68 -14.67 -10.39
N SER A 231 -8.14 -15.67 -9.65
CA SER A 231 -9.10 -15.49 -8.56
C SER A 231 -8.55 -14.55 -7.49
N THR A 232 -9.37 -13.62 -7.03
CA THR A 232 -9.04 -12.77 -5.89
C THR A 232 -9.20 -13.55 -4.58
N LEU A 233 -8.21 -13.46 -3.68
CA LEU A 233 -8.24 -14.11 -2.37
C LEU A 233 -8.76 -13.18 -1.27
N TRP A 234 -9.54 -13.67 -0.31
CA TRP A 234 -9.89 -12.86 0.88
C TRP A 234 -8.64 -12.56 1.71
N ASN A 235 -8.63 -11.47 2.49
CA ASN A 235 -7.43 -11.06 3.24
C ASN A 235 -6.88 -12.16 4.15
N LYS A 236 -7.76 -12.85 4.88
CA LYS A 236 -7.37 -14.00 5.72
C LYS A 236 -6.73 -15.12 4.89
N SER A 237 -7.28 -15.41 3.72
CA SER A 237 -6.75 -16.42 2.79
C SER A 237 -5.41 -16.01 2.18
N ARG A 238 -5.20 -14.72 1.91
CA ARG A 238 -3.90 -14.17 1.48
C ARG A 238 -2.83 -14.33 2.57
N GLN A 239 -3.16 -13.98 3.81
CA GLN A 239 -2.25 -14.18 4.95
C GLN A 239 -1.90 -15.66 5.14
N LEU A 240 -2.90 -16.55 5.05
CA LEU A 240 -2.67 -17.99 5.11
C LEU A 240 -1.81 -18.48 3.95
N LEU A 241 -2.02 -17.95 2.74
CA LEU A 241 -1.18 -18.28 1.59
C LEU A 241 0.27 -17.91 1.87
N LEU A 242 0.57 -16.64 2.17
CA LEU A 242 1.93 -16.16 2.38
C LEU A 242 2.66 -16.94 3.49
N LYS A 243 1.92 -17.38 4.51
CA LYS A 243 2.46 -18.14 5.65
C LYS A 243 2.72 -19.62 5.36
N ASN A 244 1.93 -20.23 4.48
CA ASN A 244 1.90 -21.68 4.32
C ASN A 244 2.24 -22.16 2.91
N VAL A 245 2.43 -21.26 1.95
CA VAL A 245 2.80 -21.63 0.59
C VAL A 245 4.16 -22.32 0.62
N ASP A 246 4.21 -23.51 0.04
CA ASP A 246 5.44 -24.26 -0.15
C ASP A 246 5.81 -24.22 -1.63
N LEU A 247 6.67 -23.28 -2.01
CA LEU A 247 7.09 -23.17 -3.41
C LEU A 247 8.00 -24.32 -3.85
N SER A 248 8.53 -25.13 -2.93
CA SER A 248 9.31 -26.34 -3.24
C SER A 248 8.48 -27.39 -3.97
N THR A 249 7.16 -27.42 -3.76
CA THR A 249 6.25 -28.38 -4.39
C THR A 249 5.87 -27.99 -5.82
N LEU A 250 6.15 -26.75 -6.24
CA LEU A 250 5.80 -26.28 -7.55
C LEU A 250 6.60 -26.99 -8.63
N LYS A 251 5.90 -27.54 -9.62
CA LYS A 251 6.51 -27.96 -10.86
C LYS A 251 6.89 -26.71 -11.65
N LEU A 252 8.17 -26.56 -11.95
CA LEU A 252 8.72 -25.36 -12.56
C LEU A 252 9.19 -25.61 -14.01
N GLY A 253 8.50 -26.43 -14.78
CA GLY A 253 8.84 -26.68 -16.19
C GLY A 253 10.22 -27.33 -16.40
N SER A 254 10.83 -27.07 -17.55
CA SER A 254 12.01 -27.76 -18.11
C SER A 254 13.34 -27.03 -17.91
N LEU A 255 13.36 -25.99 -17.07
CA LEU A 255 14.59 -25.30 -16.69
C LEU A 255 15.50 -26.21 -15.84
N ALA A 256 16.80 -25.86 -15.77
CA ALA A 256 17.76 -26.63 -14.99
C ALA A 256 17.50 -26.46 -13.47
N GLU A 257 17.53 -27.55 -12.72
CA GLU A 257 17.24 -27.59 -11.27
C GLU A 257 17.94 -26.51 -10.42
N PRO A 258 19.21 -26.14 -10.64
CA PRO A 258 19.86 -25.08 -9.85
C PRO A 258 19.19 -23.71 -10.01
N VAL A 259 18.57 -23.45 -11.17
CA VAL A 259 17.83 -22.21 -11.43
C VAL A 259 16.47 -22.26 -10.77
N HIS A 260 15.81 -23.41 -10.74
CA HIS A 260 14.56 -23.60 -10.00
C HIS A 260 14.75 -23.36 -8.52
N GLU A 261 15.81 -23.92 -7.93
CA GLU A 261 16.05 -23.82 -6.50
C GLU A 261 16.26 -22.37 -6.06
N ALA A 262 17.15 -21.64 -6.76
CA ALA A 262 17.41 -20.24 -6.44
C ALA A 262 16.15 -19.35 -6.53
N ILE A 263 15.25 -19.66 -7.48
CA ILE A 263 14.03 -18.89 -7.67
C ILE A 263 12.99 -19.23 -6.61
N ARG A 264 12.86 -20.52 -6.24
CA ARG A 264 12.01 -20.94 -5.14
C ARG A 264 12.46 -20.34 -3.83
N GLU A 265 13.75 -20.41 -3.51
CA GLU A 265 14.31 -19.79 -2.31
C GLU A 265 14.03 -18.29 -2.29
N HIS A 266 14.22 -17.58 -3.40
CA HIS A 266 13.98 -16.14 -3.45
C HIS A 266 12.51 -15.78 -3.29
N LEU A 267 11.60 -16.46 -3.99
CA LEU A 267 10.17 -16.23 -3.88
C LEU A 267 9.63 -16.63 -2.50
N GLN A 268 10.16 -17.69 -1.90
CA GLN A 268 9.81 -18.14 -0.56
C GLN A 268 10.23 -17.08 0.47
N GLY A 269 11.45 -16.55 0.35
CA GLY A 269 11.93 -15.45 1.18
C GLY A 269 11.04 -14.21 1.08
N ILE A 270 10.58 -13.85 -0.13
CA ILE A 270 9.61 -12.75 -0.31
C ILE A 270 8.29 -13.04 0.41
N CYS A 271 7.74 -14.25 0.30
CA CYS A 271 6.52 -14.63 0.99
C CYS A 271 6.66 -14.54 2.52
N GLU A 272 7.79 -15.00 3.07
CA GLU A 272 8.09 -14.97 4.50
C GLU A 272 8.29 -13.53 5.01
N ASP A 273 9.09 -12.73 4.31
CA ASP A 273 9.30 -11.32 4.63
C ASP A 273 7.98 -10.55 4.60
N MET A 274 7.11 -10.85 3.64
CA MET A 274 5.78 -10.27 3.56
C MET A 274 4.90 -10.73 4.73
N ALA A 275 4.86 -12.03 5.05
CA ALA A 275 4.09 -12.54 6.17
C ALA A 275 4.50 -11.87 7.49
N ASN A 276 5.81 -11.77 7.73
CA ASN A 276 6.38 -11.10 8.90
C ASN A 276 6.08 -9.59 8.90
N GLY A 277 6.29 -8.92 7.76
CA GLY A 277 6.00 -7.50 7.59
C GLY A 277 4.52 -7.17 7.81
N PHE A 278 3.60 -8.04 7.41
CA PHE A 278 2.18 -7.87 7.69
C PHE A 278 1.85 -8.09 9.17
N GLU A 279 2.41 -9.10 9.83
CA GLU A 279 2.24 -9.28 11.27
C GLU A 279 2.76 -8.03 12.03
N GLU A 280 3.88 -7.45 11.60
CA GLU A 280 4.40 -6.21 12.17
C GLU A 280 3.51 -4.97 11.90
N LEU A 281 3.05 -4.78 10.67
CA LEU A 281 2.20 -3.63 10.29
C LEU A 281 0.80 -3.70 10.87
N SER A 282 0.33 -4.91 11.16
CA SER A 282 -0.98 -5.16 11.77
C SER A 282 -0.93 -5.11 13.30
N SER A 283 0.27 -4.99 13.90
CA SER A 283 0.42 -4.92 15.35
C SER A 283 -0.12 -3.59 15.89
N PRO A 284 -1.09 -3.63 16.84
CA PRO A 284 -1.67 -2.42 17.46
C PRO A 284 -0.63 -1.49 18.09
N GLU A 285 0.50 -2.06 18.56
CA GLU A 285 1.55 -1.34 19.29
C GLU A 285 2.33 -0.34 18.43
N ARG A 286 2.36 -0.51 17.09
CA ARG A 286 2.99 0.46 16.17
C ARG A 286 2.09 1.61 15.74
N VAL A 287 0.78 1.53 15.99
CA VAL A 287 -0.12 2.70 16.00
C VAL A 287 -0.07 3.37 17.39
N SER A 288 1.04 3.24 18.12
CA SER A 288 1.35 4.12 19.23
C SER A 288 1.46 5.54 18.66
N LEU A 289 0.51 6.38 19.05
CA LEU A 289 0.51 7.82 18.83
C LEU A 289 1.76 8.50 19.41
N ASP A 290 2.59 7.81 20.19
CA ASP A 290 3.79 8.34 20.85
C ASP A 290 4.94 8.58 19.85
N ARG A 291 4.91 7.95 18.67
CA ARG A 291 5.88 8.25 17.59
C ARG A 291 5.62 9.58 16.88
N ILE A 292 4.45 10.18 17.06
CA ILE A 292 4.14 11.53 16.55
C ILE A 292 4.85 12.59 17.41
N ASP A 293 5.23 12.28 18.66
CA ASP A 293 5.86 13.23 19.58
C ASP A 293 7.40 13.32 19.39
N ALA A 294 7.98 12.62 18.39
CA ALA A 294 9.42 12.57 18.10
C ALA A 294 9.84 13.25 16.78
N ILE A 295 8.93 13.96 16.11
CA ILE A 295 9.17 14.81 14.93
C ILE A 295 8.75 16.23 15.28
#